data_AF-A0AAJ2UMX6-F1
#
_entry.id   AF-A0AAJ2UMX6-F1
#
_cell.length_a   1.000
_cell.length_b   1.000
_cell.length_c   1.000
_cell.angle_alpha   90.00
_cell.angle_beta   90.00
_cell.angle_gamma   90.00
#
_symmetry.space_group_name_H-M   'P 1'
#
loop_
_entity.id
_entity.type
_entity.pdbx_description
1 polymer ?
#
loop_
_entity_poly.entity_id
_entity_poly.type
_entity_poly.pdbx_seq_one_letter_code
_entity_poly.pdbx_strand_id
1 'polypeptide(L)'
;MEVARLTATDAARAARVLGEARASVLDGRPSKSAPRPAIRESWGRVAHSGIDPDHDFRSDLLGRDEVERRRRTSRLRHVLPVLREGLLSLADTTQHIMMVADADARVLWREGSTAVLRKADGHGLGIGADWREETVGTNGVGTPLVSRRAVQVFSAEHFVRALHPWTCTGAPITDPRDGRLLGAVDISGPLETLHPSTLALVDSVAKLAEARLRDLHLTSLEQLRAVAAPVLARIDGRAVAVDRDGWTAAVTGMPYTGRVALPKSLSPGCCWLPALGLCTVDPLPAGWLIRPTADTAPAAVEGEEVQEFGVAGGELMGPGARAADDGDG
;
A
#
# COMPACT_ATOMS: atom_id res chain seq x y z
N MET A 1 -2.28 23.89 -25.20
CA MET A 1 -2.11 25.17 -24.47
C MET A 1 -2.38 24.90 -23.00
N GLU A 2 -1.51 25.38 -22.13
CA GLU A 2 -1.11 24.80 -20.85
C GLU A 2 -2.21 24.90 -19.78
N VAL A 3 -3.01 23.83 -19.62
CA VAL A 3 -4.06 23.74 -18.56
C VAL A 3 -3.48 24.10 -17.19
N ALA A 4 -2.21 23.74 -16.92
CA ALA A 4 -1.49 24.09 -15.69
C ALA A 4 -1.26 25.61 -15.50
N ARG A 5 -1.08 26.38 -16.58
CA ARG A 5 -1.04 27.86 -16.50
C ARG A 5 -2.44 28.44 -16.36
N LEU A 6 -3.42 27.88 -17.07
CA LEU A 6 -4.82 28.31 -16.96
C LEU A 6 -5.39 28.08 -15.55
N THR A 7 -5.05 26.97 -14.89
CA THR A 7 -5.47 26.71 -13.51
C THR A 7 -4.93 27.74 -12.52
N ALA A 8 -3.77 28.34 -12.80
CA ALA A 8 -3.17 29.36 -11.96
C ALA A 8 -3.71 30.78 -12.23
N THR A 9 -4.36 31.03 -13.37
CA THR A 9 -4.82 32.37 -13.79
C THR A 9 -6.35 32.50 -13.88
N ASP A 10 -7.07 31.42 -14.20
CA ASP A 10 -8.53 31.37 -14.33
C ASP A 10 -9.03 29.92 -14.13
N ALA A 11 -9.26 29.56 -12.86
CA ALA A 11 -9.71 28.22 -12.46
C ALA A 11 -11.04 27.80 -13.13
N ALA A 12 -11.97 28.76 -13.32
CA ALA A 12 -13.27 28.48 -13.94
C ALA A 12 -13.14 28.16 -15.43
N ARG A 13 -12.29 28.88 -16.16
CA ARG A 13 -11.98 28.56 -17.56
C ARG A 13 -11.21 27.25 -17.68
N ALA A 14 -10.26 26.98 -16.79
CA ALA A 14 -9.54 25.72 -16.76
C ALA A 14 -10.49 24.52 -16.56
N ALA A 15 -11.44 24.64 -15.63
CA ALA A 15 -12.47 23.63 -15.38
C ALA A 15 -13.33 23.35 -16.63
N ARG A 16 -13.75 24.40 -17.36
CA ARG A 16 -14.52 24.22 -18.61
C ARG A 16 -13.73 23.47 -19.69
N VAL A 17 -12.47 23.87 -19.92
CA VAL A 17 -11.59 23.22 -20.91
C VAL A 17 -11.35 21.74 -20.55
N LEU A 18 -11.17 21.44 -19.27
CA LEU A 18 -11.03 20.07 -18.79
C LEU A 18 -12.33 19.27 -18.95
N GLY A 19 -13.49 19.88 -18.75
CA GLY A 19 -14.80 19.26 -18.99
C GLY A 19 -14.98 18.82 -20.44
N GLU A 20 -14.64 19.69 -21.40
CA GLU A 20 -14.66 19.38 -22.83
C GLU A 20 -13.67 18.26 -23.20
N ALA A 21 -12.47 18.29 -22.61
CA ALA A 21 -11.46 17.27 -22.81
C ALA A 21 -11.91 15.90 -22.28
N ARG A 22 -12.50 15.88 -21.08
CA ARG A 22 -13.08 14.66 -20.48
C ARG A 22 -14.20 14.10 -21.35
N ALA A 23 -15.17 14.92 -21.75
CA ALA A 23 -16.27 14.48 -22.60
C ALA A 23 -15.76 13.89 -23.92
N SER A 24 -14.77 14.54 -24.56
CA SER A 24 -14.16 14.01 -25.78
C SER A 24 -13.52 12.65 -25.56
N VAL A 25 -12.78 12.46 -24.46
CA VAL A 25 -12.13 11.18 -24.15
C VAL A 25 -13.15 10.08 -23.84
N LEU A 26 -14.19 10.38 -23.07
CA LEU A 26 -15.26 9.43 -22.75
C LEU A 26 -16.04 8.99 -24.00
N ASP A 27 -16.22 9.89 -24.97
CA ASP A 27 -16.87 9.60 -26.26
C ASP A 27 -15.93 8.91 -27.28
N GLY A 28 -14.68 8.58 -26.90
CA GLY A 28 -13.68 8.02 -27.81
C GLY A 28 -13.19 8.98 -28.90
N ARG A 29 -13.39 10.30 -28.72
CA ARG A 29 -13.03 11.34 -29.68
C ARG A 29 -11.69 11.99 -29.33
N PRO A 30 -10.92 12.47 -30.33
CA PRO A 30 -9.71 13.25 -30.07
C PRO A 30 -10.06 14.55 -29.32
N SER A 31 -9.43 14.76 -28.17
CA SER A 31 -9.53 16.03 -27.43
C SER A 31 -8.56 17.06 -28.00
N LYS A 32 -9.01 18.33 -28.10
CA LYS A 32 -8.17 19.48 -28.46
C LYS A 32 -7.12 19.82 -27.38
N SER A 33 -7.39 19.41 -26.13
CA SER A 33 -6.51 19.61 -24.98
C SER A 33 -6.23 18.27 -24.32
N ALA A 34 -4.99 17.80 -24.44
CA ALA A 34 -4.60 16.52 -23.88
C ALA A 34 -4.46 16.64 -22.34
N PRO A 35 -5.07 15.75 -21.54
CA PRO A 35 -4.89 15.74 -20.08
C PRO A 35 -3.42 15.57 -19.68
N ARG A 36 -3.06 15.95 -18.46
CA ARG A 36 -1.71 15.67 -17.94
C ARG A 36 -1.44 14.16 -17.96
N PRO A 37 -0.18 13.69 -18.15
CA PRO A 37 0.12 12.26 -18.27
C PRO A 37 -0.46 11.40 -17.14
N ALA A 38 -0.32 11.84 -15.89
CA ALA A 38 -0.86 11.13 -14.73
C ALA A 38 -2.39 10.96 -14.77
N ILE A 39 -3.12 11.96 -15.26
CA ILE A 39 -4.58 11.91 -15.39
C ILE A 39 -4.97 11.00 -16.56
N ARG A 40 -4.27 11.08 -17.69
CA ARG A 40 -4.52 10.20 -18.84
C ARG A 40 -4.30 8.73 -18.50
N GLU A 41 -3.22 8.42 -17.79
CA GLU A 41 -2.94 7.06 -17.30
C GLU A 41 -4.03 6.56 -16.37
N SER A 42 -4.49 7.40 -15.44
CA SER A 42 -5.61 7.10 -14.55
C SER A 42 -6.89 6.84 -15.33
N TRP A 43 -7.27 7.73 -16.24
CA TRP A 43 -8.44 7.58 -17.12
C TRP A 43 -8.40 6.29 -17.92
N GLY A 44 -7.23 5.91 -18.45
CA GLY A 44 -7.05 4.64 -19.16
C GLY A 44 -7.30 3.41 -18.27
N ARG A 45 -6.90 3.46 -17.00
CA ARG A 45 -7.20 2.38 -16.03
C ARG A 45 -8.69 2.32 -15.70
N VAL A 46 -9.30 3.46 -15.35
CA VAL A 46 -10.69 3.49 -14.85
C VAL A 46 -11.74 3.35 -15.94
N ALA A 47 -11.39 3.61 -17.21
CA ALA A 47 -12.32 3.45 -18.34
C ALA A 47 -12.89 2.01 -18.45
N HIS A 48 -12.19 1.03 -17.90
CA HIS A 48 -12.60 -0.38 -17.92
C HIS A 48 -13.21 -0.86 -16.58
N SER A 49 -13.38 0.03 -15.60
CA SER A 49 -13.85 -0.32 -14.24
C SER A 49 -15.38 -0.30 -14.09
N GLY A 50 -16.13 0.02 -15.15
CA GLY A 50 -17.60 0.04 -15.13
C GLY A 50 -18.23 1.21 -14.37
N ILE A 51 -17.43 2.20 -13.97
CA ILE A 51 -17.87 3.39 -13.24
C ILE A 51 -18.68 4.30 -14.17
N ASP A 52 -19.90 4.64 -13.77
CA ASP A 52 -20.71 5.69 -14.40
C ASP A 52 -20.10 7.07 -14.07
N PRO A 53 -19.49 7.76 -15.04
CA PRO A 53 -18.82 9.02 -14.81
C PRO A 53 -19.75 10.15 -14.33
N ASP A 54 -21.06 10.01 -14.52
CA ASP A 54 -22.06 11.04 -14.22
C ASP A 54 -22.91 10.74 -12.98
N HIS A 55 -22.98 9.47 -12.55
CA HIS A 55 -23.88 9.03 -11.48
C HIS A 55 -23.22 8.21 -10.35
N ASP A 56 -21.99 7.73 -10.50
CA ASP A 56 -21.33 6.95 -9.44
C ASP A 56 -20.65 7.87 -8.42
N PHE A 57 -21.30 8.07 -7.28
CA PHE A 57 -20.76 8.85 -6.16
C PHE A 57 -20.87 8.12 -4.81
N ARG A 58 -21.29 6.85 -4.81
CA ARG A 58 -21.50 6.09 -3.57
C ARG A 58 -20.27 5.27 -3.24
N SER A 59 -19.69 5.59 -2.10
CA SER A 59 -18.61 4.84 -1.50
C SER A 59 -19.14 3.97 -0.37
N ASP A 60 -18.76 2.70 -0.37
CA ASP A 60 -19.13 1.75 0.67
C ASP A 60 -18.45 2.15 1.99
N LEU A 61 -19.21 2.28 3.09
CA LEU A 61 -18.69 2.73 4.37
C LEU A 61 -18.39 1.55 5.29
N LEU A 62 -17.17 1.50 5.83
CA LEU A 62 -16.84 0.57 6.91
C LEU A 62 -17.57 0.92 8.20
N GLY A 63 -17.93 -0.12 8.96
CA GLY A 63 -18.42 0.04 10.32
C GLY A 63 -17.37 0.63 11.26
N ARG A 64 -17.83 1.31 12.32
CA ARG A 64 -16.97 2.03 13.28
C ARG A 64 -15.89 1.15 13.91
N ASP A 65 -16.25 -0.09 14.27
CA ASP A 65 -15.32 -1.02 14.93
C ASP A 65 -14.20 -1.45 13.99
N GLU A 66 -14.52 -1.64 12.72
CA GLU A 66 -13.53 -1.99 11.70
C GLU A 66 -12.58 -0.82 11.41
N VAL A 67 -13.10 0.41 11.36
CA VAL A 67 -12.26 1.62 11.26
C VAL A 67 -11.30 1.71 12.45
N GLU A 68 -11.80 1.52 13.67
CA GLU A 68 -10.96 1.62 14.86
C GLU A 68 -9.91 0.51 14.92
N ARG A 69 -10.28 -0.73 14.52
CA ARG A 69 -9.32 -1.82 14.37
C ARG A 69 -8.21 -1.44 13.38
N ARG A 70 -8.57 -0.94 12.20
CA ARG A 70 -7.61 -0.50 11.17
C ARG A 70 -6.69 0.61 11.69
N ARG A 71 -7.24 1.63 12.37
CA ARG A 71 -6.46 2.72 13.00
C ARG A 71 -5.43 2.18 14.00
N ARG A 72 -5.85 1.26 14.89
CA ARG A 72 -4.96 0.67 15.91
C ARG A 72 -3.84 -0.16 15.31
N THR A 73 -4.11 -0.88 14.22
CA THR A 73 -3.09 -1.72 13.56
C THR A 73 -2.23 -0.95 12.56
N SER A 74 -2.71 0.17 12.02
CA SER A 74 -2.02 0.93 10.98
C SER A 74 -0.79 1.66 11.50
N ARG A 75 0.34 1.55 10.78
CA ARG A 75 1.57 2.30 11.07
C ARG A 75 1.41 3.80 10.82
N LEU A 76 0.43 4.21 10.01
CA LEU A 76 0.13 5.61 9.73
C LEU A 76 -0.20 6.41 11.00
N ARG A 77 -0.72 5.75 12.05
CA ARG A 77 -1.00 6.38 13.35
C ARG A 77 0.24 7.06 13.96
N HIS A 78 1.44 6.54 13.67
CA HIS A 78 2.70 7.06 14.21
C HIS A 78 3.17 8.34 13.51
N VAL A 79 2.67 8.61 12.30
CA VAL A 79 3.03 9.79 11.51
C VAL A 79 1.94 10.84 11.44
N LEU A 80 0.75 10.57 11.97
CA LEU A 80 -0.32 11.58 12.06
C LEU A 80 0.16 12.92 12.65
N PRO A 81 0.99 12.98 13.71
CA PRO A 81 1.49 14.27 14.20
C PRO A 81 2.25 15.06 13.13
N VAL A 82 3.12 14.39 12.36
CA VAL A 82 3.89 14.99 11.26
C VAL A 82 2.98 15.50 10.16
N LEU A 83 1.99 14.67 9.77
CA LEU A 83 1.01 15.04 8.74
C LEU A 83 0.19 16.26 9.19
N ARG A 84 -0.25 16.28 10.45
CA ARG A 84 -0.99 17.40 11.03
C ARG A 84 -0.17 18.68 11.04
N GLU A 85 1.06 18.64 11.53
CA GLU A 85 1.94 19.80 11.58
C GLU A 85 2.21 20.37 10.18
N GLY A 86 2.50 19.50 9.22
CA GLY A 86 2.84 19.89 7.85
C GLY A 86 1.65 20.34 6.99
N LEU A 87 0.44 19.86 7.27
CA LEU A 87 -0.71 20.05 6.36
C LEU A 87 -1.96 20.69 7.00
N LEU A 88 -2.21 20.54 8.31
CA LEU A 88 -3.35 21.19 8.95
C LEU A 88 -3.14 22.70 9.13
N SER A 89 -1.91 23.15 9.30
CA SER A 89 -1.57 24.58 9.31
C SER A 89 -2.00 25.28 8.02
N LEU A 90 -1.94 24.57 6.88
CA LEU A 90 -2.52 25.01 5.62
C LEU A 90 -4.05 24.89 5.64
N ALA A 91 -4.60 23.77 6.12
CA ALA A 91 -6.05 23.50 6.10
C ALA A 91 -6.89 24.52 6.89
N ASP A 92 -6.40 24.97 8.05
CA ASP A 92 -7.10 25.92 8.93
C ASP A 92 -7.16 27.34 8.35
N THR A 93 -6.22 27.70 7.46
CA THR A 93 -6.13 29.02 6.82
C THR A 93 -6.76 29.06 5.42
N THR A 94 -6.97 27.91 4.76
CA THR A 94 -7.25 27.88 3.31
C THR A 94 -8.46 27.05 2.88
N GLN A 95 -9.43 26.75 3.77
CA GLN A 95 -10.63 26.00 3.43
C GLN A 95 -10.31 24.62 2.80
N HIS A 96 -9.46 23.83 3.47
CA HIS A 96 -9.20 22.45 3.08
C HIS A 96 -9.52 21.46 4.20
N ILE A 97 -9.54 20.18 3.83
CA ILE A 97 -9.49 19.04 4.75
C ILE A 97 -8.26 18.20 4.42
N MET A 98 -7.62 17.68 5.46
CA MET A 98 -6.64 16.61 5.38
C MET A 98 -7.36 15.28 5.58
N MET A 99 -7.02 14.30 4.76
CA MET A 99 -7.49 12.93 4.91
C MET A 99 -6.31 11.97 4.87
N VAL A 100 -6.41 10.90 5.64
CA VAL A 100 -5.42 9.83 5.65
C VAL A 100 -6.16 8.52 5.47
N ALA A 101 -5.83 7.81 4.40
CA ALA A 101 -6.40 6.52 4.05
C ALA A 101 -5.36 5.41 4.18
N ASP A 102 -5.81 4.18 4.44
CA ASP A 102 -4.93 3.01 4.42
C ASP A 102 -4.61 2.52 2.99
N ALA A 103 -3.86 1.42 2.89
CA ALA A 103 -3.45 0.83 1.62
C ALA A 103 -4.62 0.34 0.74
N ASP A 104 -5.80 0.11 1.33
CA ASP A 104 -7.04 -0.25 0.61
C ASP A 104 -7.86 1.00 0.24
N ALA A 105 -7.25 2.20 0.34
CA ALA A 105 -7.90 3.49 0.16
C ALA A 105 -9.11 3.73 1.08
N ARG A 106 -9.13 3.10 2.27
CA ARG A 106 -10.17 3.35 3.27
C ARG A 106 -9.82 4.57 4.10
N VAL A 107 -10.67 5.58 4.10
CA VAL A 107 -10.44 6.82 4.84
C VAL A 107 -10.45 6.54 6.35
N LEU A 108 -9.31 6.65 7.00
CA LEU A 108 -9.16 6.37 8.43
C LEU A 108 -9.23 7.65 9.28
N TRP A 109 -8.67 8.76 8.80
CA TRP A 109 -8.70 10.06 9.50
C TRP A 109 -9.10 11.18 8.55
N ARG A 110 -9.84 12.16 9.07
CA ARG A 110 -10.22 13.39 8.37
C ARG A 110 -10.25 14.57 9.35
N GLU A 111 -9.59 15.66 9.01
CA GLU A 111 -9.41 16.84 9.87
C GLU A 111 -9.32 18.12 9.02
N GLY A 112 -9.72 19.28 9.55
CA GLY A 112 -9.67 20.56 8.83
C GLY A 112 -10.99 21.35 8.88
N SER A 113 -11.26 22.16 7.85
CA SER A 113 -12.41 23.08 7.82
C SER A 113 -13.75 22.37 7.97
N THR A 114 -14.54 22.76 8.98
CA THR A 114 -15.90 22.23 9.22
C THR A 114 -16.84 22.44 8.04
N ALA A 115 -16.69 23.53 7.28
CA ALA A 115 -17.51 23.77 6.09
C ALA A 115 -17.20 22.74 4.99
N VAL A 116 -15.92 22.44 4.80
CA VAL A 116 -15.44 21.48 3.79
C VAL A 116 -15.73 20.05 4.22
N LEU A 117 -15.61 19.71 5.50
CA LEU A 117 -16.03 18.41 6.04
C LEU A 117 -17.51 18.13 5.77
N ARG A 118 -18.39 19.13 5.97
CA ARG A 118 -19.82 18.99 5.64
C ARG A 118 -20.07 18.80 4.15
N LYS A 119 -19.33 19.53 3.30
CA LYS A 119 -19.40 19.34 1.84
C LYS A 119 -18.94 17.92 1.45
N ALA A 120 -17.85 17.46 2.04
CA ALA A 120 -17.29 16.11 1.84
C ALA A 120 -18.31 15.03 2.24
N ASP A 121 -19.00 15.18 3.37
CA ASP A 121 -20.05 14.26 3.81
C ASP A 121 -21.17 14.13 2.76
N GLY A 122 -21.55 15.23 2.09
CA GLY A 122 -22.53 15.23 0.99
C GLY A 122 -22.10 14.45 -0.26
N HIS A 123 -20.81 14.13 -0.40
CA HIS A 123 -20.25 13.33 -1.49
C HIS A 123 -19.79 11.93 -1.04
N GLY A 124 -20.20 11.48 0.16
CA GLY A 124 -19.79 10.18 0.68
C GLY A 124 -18.32 10.08 1.09
N LEU A 125 -17.62 11.22 1.22
CA LEU A 125 -16.23 11.31 1.67
C LEU A 125 -16.17 11.29 3.22
N GLY A 126 -16.71 10.22 3.79
CA GLY A 126 -16.77 9.98 5.22
C GLY A 126 -15.64 9.10 5.74
N ILE A 127 -15.52 9.00 7.07
CA ILE A 127 -14.64 8.02 7.70
C ILE A 127 -15.13 6.60 7.34
N GLY A 128 -14.22 5.74 6.90
CA GLY A 128 -14.49 4.37 6.46
C GLY A 128 -14.82 4.23 4.98
N ALA A 129 -14.96 5.34 4.24
CA ALA A 129 -15.26 5.33 2.82
C ALA A 129 -14.16 4.67 1.99
N ASP A 130 -14.56 3.87 1.01
CA ASP A 130 -13.75 3.32 -0.09
C ASP A 130 -13.46 4.39 -1.16
N TRP A 131 -12.20 4.78 -1.29
CA TRP A 131 -11.76 5.74 -2.29
C TRP A 131 -10.77 5.14 -3.29
N ARG A 132 -10.83 3.81 -3.50
CA ARG A 132 -10.00 3.16 -4.51
C ARG A 132 -10.29 3.76 -5.88
N GLU A 133 -9.25 3.86 -6.69
CA GLU A 133 -9.35 4.40 -8.03
C GLU A 133 -10.33 3.59 -8.90
N GLU A 134 -10.40 2.28 -8.71
CA GLU A 134 -11.36 1.38 -9.39
C GLU A 134 -12.80 1.50 -8.90
N THR A 135 -13.04 2.16 -7.75
CA THR A 135 -14.37 2.33 -7.15
C THR A 135 -14.95 3.71 -7.48
N VAL A 136 -14.15 4.77 -7.30
CA VAL A 136 -14.61 6.17 -7.41
C VAL A 136 -14.06 6.85 -8.67
N GLY A 137 -13.17 6.19 -9.39
CA GLY A 137 -12.46 6.75 -10.53
C GLY A 137 -11.28 7.62 -10.08
N THR A 138 -10.74 8.41 -11.01
CA THR A 138 -9.61 9.33 -10.74
C THR A 138 -9.94 10.29 -9.60
N ASN A 139 -9.23 10.15 -8.48
CA ASN A 139 -9.41 10.94 -7.26
C ASN A 139 -8.09 11.12 -6.49
N GLY A 140 -8.05 12.05 -5.53
CA GLY A 140 -6.82 12.39 -4.78
C GLY A 140 -6.37 11.36 -3.73
N VAL A 141 -7.19 10.35 -3.40
CA VAL A 141 -6.86 9.34 -2.39
C VAL A 141 -6.36 8.04 -3.05
N GLY A 142 -7.15 7.47 -3.97
CA GLY A 142 -6.85 6.20 -4.62
C GLY A 142 -5.81 6.30 -5.73
N THR A 143 -5.81 7.38 -6.53
CA THR A 143 -4.89 7.53 -7.67
C THR A 143 -3.41 7.55 -7.24
N PRO A 144 -3.01 8.25 -6.15
CA PRO A 144 -1.63 8.18 -5.65
C PRO A 144 -1.20 6.78 -5.21
N LEU A 145 -2.12 5.96 -4.67
CA LEU A 145 -1.84 4.58 -4.26
C LEU A 145 -1.48 3.69 -5.45
N VAL A 146 -2.27 3.78 -6.54
CA VAL A 146 -2.06 2.99 -7.76
C VAL A 146 -0.82 3.48 -8.51
N SER A 147 -0.67 4.80 -8.65
CA SER A 147 0.43 5.40 -9.41
C SER A 147 1.77 5.45 -8.66
N ARG A 148 1.75 5.18 -7.34
CA ARG A 148 2.90 5.26 -6.42
C ARG A 148 3.67 6.57 -6.48
N ARG A 149 2.95 7.68 -6.69
CA ARG A 149 3.50 9.03 -6.71
C ARG A 149 2.45 10.03 -6.27
N ALA A 150 2.89 11.22 -5.88
CA ALA A 150 1.97 12.31 -5.59
C ALA A 150 1.18 12.70 -6.85
N VAL A 151 -0.12 12.93 -6.69
CA VAL A 151 -1.04 13.31 -7.77
C VAL A 151 -1.95 14.43 -7.28
N GLN A 152 -2.07 15.46 -8.12
CA GLN A 152 -3.10 16.48 -7.99
C GLN A 152 -4.18 16.21 -9.03
N VAL A 153 -5.44 16.27 -8.63
CA VAL A 153 -6.61 16.13 -9.49
C VAL A 153 -7.46 17.37 -9.33
N PHE A 154 -7.63 18.12 -10.42
CA PHE A 154 -8.34 19.38 -10.43
C PHE A 154 -9.62 19.29 -11.28
N SER A 155 -10.76 19.62 -10.67
CA SER A 155 -12.03 19.74 -11.37
C SER A 155 -12.35 18.52 -12.26
N ALA A 156 -12.61 18.74 -13.55
CA ALA A 156 -12.95 17.69 -14.52
C ALA A 156 -11.82 16.71 -14.86
N GLU A 157 -10.64 16.82 -14.23
CA GLU A 157 -9.69 15.71 -14.16
C GLU A 157 -10.19 14.55 -13.30
N HIS A 158 -11.08 14.82 -12.35
CA HIS A 158 -11.81 13.78 -11.66
C HIS A 158 -12.68 13.03 -12.66
N PHE A 159 -12.58 11.70 -12.60
CA PHE A 159 -13.33 10.85 -13.51
C PHE A 159 -14.84 11.01 -13.29
N VAL A 160 -15.27 11.13 -12.03
CA VAL A 160 -16.68 11.33 -11.65
C VAL A 160 -17.04 12.82 -11.58
N ARG A 161 -18.18 13.19 -12.19
CA ARG A 161 -18.67 14.57 -12.28
C ARG A 161 -19.00 15.20 -10.93
N ALA A 162 -19.49 14.42 -9.98
CA ALA A 162 -19.80 14.90 -8.63
C ALA A 162 -18.58 15.53 -7.91
N LEU A 163 -17.35 15.17 -8.33
CA LEU A 163 -16.10 15.68 -7.75
C LEU A 163 -15.53 16.89 -8.50
N HIS A 164 -16.15 17.34 -9.59
CA HIS A 164 -15.67 18.50 -10.36
C HIS A 164 -15.61 19.83 -9.58
N PRO A 165 -16.38 20.05 -8.49
CA PRO A 165 -16.23 21.22 -7.63
C PRO A 165 -15.04 21.15 -6.64
N TRP A 166 -14.14 20.18 -6.80
CA TRP A 166 -13.03 19.91 -5.88
C TRP A 166 -11.67 19.98 -6.57
N THR A 167 -10.68 20.41 -5.79
CA THR A 167 -9.27 20.15 -6.05
C THR A 167 -8.74 19.22 -4.96
N CYS A 168 -8.08 18.15 -5.37
CA CYS A 168 -7.55 17.13 -4.47
C CYS A 168 -6.07 16.93 -4.77
N THR A 169 -5.26 16.80 -3.74
CA THR A 169 -3.83 16.54 -3.87
C THR A 169 -3.42 15.50 -2.85
N GLY A 170 -3.01 14.33 -3.30
CA GLY A 170 -2.57 13.27 -2.42
C GLY A 170 -1.23 12.68 -2.79
N ALA A 171 -0.60 12.06 -1.80
CA ALA A 171 0.67 11.36 -1.93
C ALA A 171 0.62 10.02 -1.18
N PRO A 172 1.20 8.96 -1.76
CA PRO A 172 1.31 7.68 -1.06
C PRO A 172 2.32 7.79 0.08
N ILE A 173 2.12 6.97 1.11
CA ILE A 173 3.06 6.77 2.20
C ILE A 173 3.45 5.30 2.17
N THR A 174 4.74 5.03 2.04
CA THR A 174 5.34 3.70 2.02
C THR A 174 6.13 3.43 3.30
N ASP A 175 6.26 2.16 3.62
CA ASP A 175 7.10 1.72 4.72
C ASP A 175 8.56 1.80 4.26
N PRO A 176 9.41 2.64 4.89
CA PRO A 176 10.78 2.85 4.42
C PRO A 176 11.68 1.61 4.60
N ARG A 177 11.17 0.57 5.27
CA ARG A 177 11.93 -0.66 5.57
C ARG A 177 11.84 -1.65 4.41
N ASP A 178 10.67 -1.81 3.82
CA ASP A 178 10.41 -2.82 2.78
C ASP A 178 9.73 -2.25 1.51
N GLY A 179 9.45 -0.94 1.47
CA GLY A 179 8.79 -0.27 0.36
C GLY A 179 7.29 -0.58 0.25
N ARG A 180 6.70 -1.29 1.21
CA ARG A 180 5.28 -1.65 1.18
C ARG A 180 4.42 -0.40 1.31
N LEU A 181 3.35 -0.32 0.52
CA LEU A 181 2.38 0.76 0.63
C LEU A 181 1.62 0.68 1.97
N LEU A 182 1.62 1.77 2.72
CA LEU A 182 0.89 1.88 4.00
C LEU A 182 -0.45 2.58 3.82
N GLY A 183 -0.53 3.50 2.86
CA GLY A 183 -1.72 4.28 2.56
C GLY A 183 -1.38 5.59 1.86
N ALA A 184 -2.23 6.59 2.00
CA ALA A 184 -2.04 7.91 1.39
C ALA A 184 -2.49 9.02 2.33
N VAL A 185 -1.89 10.20 2.17
CA VAL A 185 -2.40 11.46 2.69
C VAL A 185 -2.94 12.28 1.53
N ASP A 186 -4.07 12.95 1.73
CA ASP A 186 -4.71 13.84 0.76
C ASP A 186 -5.10 15.16 1.40
N ILE A 187 -5.01 16.25 0.63
CA ILE A 187 -5.56 17.55 0.94
C ILE A 187 -6.59 17.90 -0.13
N SER A 188 -7.83 18.12 0.32
CA SER A 188 -8.98 18.39 -0.55
C SER A 188 -9.66 19.70 -0.18
N GLY A 189 -10.08 20.47 -1.19
CA GLY A 189 -10.77 21.75 -1.00
C GLY A 189 -11.55 22.20 -2.24
N PRO A 190 -12.23 23.36 -2.15
CA PRO A 190 -12.88 24.01 -3.30
C PRO A 190 -11.89 24.34 -4.43
N LEU A 191 -12.36 24.50 -5.67
CA LEU A 191 -11.48 24.77 -6.82
C LEU A 191 -10.63 26.03 -6.66
N GLU A 192 -11.20 27.03 -6.00
CA GLU A 192 -10.60 28.35 -5.81
C GLU A 192 -9.40 28.32 -4.86
N THR A 193 -9.22 27.22 -4.12
CA THR A 193 -8.13 27.05 -3.15
C THR A 193 -6.92 26.35 -3.75
N LEU A 194 -6.95 26.02 -5.04
CA LEU A 194 -5.81 25.44 -5.75
C LEU A 194 -4.59 26.37 -5.66
N HIS A 195 -3.47 25.82 -5.17
CA HIS A 195 -2.19 26.50 -5.19
C HIS A 195 -1.14 25.65 -5.95
N PRO A 196 -0.31 26.24 -6.83
CA PRO A 196 0.69 25.48 -7.61
C PRO A 196 1.66 24.67 -6.76
N SER A 197 1.98 25.15 -5.55
CA SER A 197 2.90 24.48 -4.63
C SER A 197 2.28 23.34 -3.81
N THR A 198 0.96 23.14 -3.84
CA THR A 198 0.28 22.14 -2.99
C THR A 198 0.80 20.73 -3.25
N LEU A 199 1.03 20.37 -4.52
CA LEU A 199 1.56 19.04 -4.87
C LEU A 199 2.94 18.78 -4.26
N ALA A 200 3.86 19.74 -4.39
CA ALA A 200 5.21 19.61 -3.84
C ALA A 200 5.20 19.58 -2.31
N LEU A 201 4.31 20.35 -1.66
CA LEU A 201 4.15 20.34 -0.21
C LEU A 201 3.64 18.98 0.28
N VAL A 202 2.54 18.47 -0.29
CA VAL A 202 1.95 17.18 0.11
C VAL A 202 2.95 16.04 -0.09
N ASP A 203 3.67 16.02 -1.21
CA ASP A 203 4.74 15.05 -1.47
C ASP A 203 5.88 15.15 -0.44
N SER A 204 6.31 16.38 -0.09
CA SER A 204 7.37 16.60 0.89
C SER A 204 6.96 16.16 2.30
N VAL A 205 5.72 16.44 2.71
CA VAL A 205 5.21 16.02 4.02
C VAL A 205 5.01 14.50 4.08
N ALA A 206 4.58 13.85 2.99
CA ALA A 206 4.54 12.39 2.91
C ALA A 206 5.93 11.78 3.08
N LYS A 207 6.96 12.32 2.39
CA LYS A 207 8.36 11.89 2.56
C LYS A 207 8.89 12.13 3.97
N LEU A 208 8.48 13.23 4.63
CA LEU A 208 8.83 13.49 6.03
C LEU A 208 8.18 12.46 6.96
N ALA A 209 6.92 12.06 6.69
CA ALA A 209 6.26 10.97 7.41
C ALA A 209 7.01 9.64 7.23
N GLU A 210 7.43 9.30 6.02
CA GLU A 210 8.26 8.10 5.77
C GLU A 210 9.60 8.17 6.51
N ALA A 211 10.26 9.33 6.53
CA ALA A 211 11.48 9.53 7.31
C ALA A 211 11.23 9.31 8.81
N ARG A 212 10.11 9.81 9.34
CA ARG A 212 9.73 9.58 10.73
C ARG A 212 9.51 8.10 11.05
N LEU A 213 8.92 7.32 10.13
CA LEU A 213 8.81 5.87 10.29
C LEU A 213 10.17 5.18 10.33
N ARG A 214 11.12 5.65 9.51
CA ARG A 214 12.50 5.14 9.50
C ARG A 214 13.19 5.42 10.84
N ASP A 215 13.04 6.61 11.39
CA ASP A 215 13.65 6.99 12.66
C ASP A 215 13.10 6.14 13.82
N LEU A 216 11.76 6.01 13.90
CA LEU A 216 11.12 5.11 14.87
C LEU A 216 11.60 3.66 14.71
N HIS A 217 11.77 3.26 13.45
CA HIS A 217 12.55 2.13 12.96
C HIS A 217 13.83 1.85 13.75
N LEU A 218 14.79 2.72 13.46
CA LEU A 218 16.17 2.64 13.92
C LEU A 218 16.24 2.71 15.45
N THR A 219 15.49 3.61 16.08
CA THR A 219 15.41 3.70 17.55
C THR A 219 14.93 2.40 18.17
N SER A 220 13.91 1.74 17.58
CA SER A 220 13.42 0.45 18.09
C SER A 220 14.49 -0.65 17.97
N LEU A 221 15.26 -0.68 16.87
CA LEU A 221 16.35 -1.64 16.69
C LEU A 221 17.52 -1.38 17.65
N GLU A 222 17.86 -0.12 17.90
CA GLU A 222 18.88 0.25 18.88
C GLU A 222 18.50 -0.18 20.30
N GLN A 223 17.24 0.01 20.69
CA GLN A 223 16.72 -0.47 21.97
C GLN A 223 16.80 -2.00 22.08
N LEU A 224 16.38 -2.73 21.04
CA LEU A 224 16.50 -4.19 21.00
C LEU A 224 17.96 -4.63 21.06
N ARG A 225 18.87 -3.94 20.35
CA ARG A 225 20.31 -4.22 20.38
C ARG A 225 20.87 -4.05 21.80
N ALA A 226 20.48 -2.99 22.51
CA ALA A 226 20.91 -2.75 23.89
C ALA A 226 20.45 -3.88 24.84
N VAL A 227 19.23 -4.38 24.67
CA VAL A 227 18.68 -5.51 25.46
C VAL A 227 19.34 -6.83 25.09
N ALA A 228 19.60 -7.07 23.80
CA ALA A 228 20.14 -8.32 23.30
C ALA A 228 21.64 -8.49 23.55
N ALA A 229 22.42 -7.39 23.57
CA ALA A 229 23.88 -7.41 23.71
C ALA A 229 24.40 -8.28 24.88
N PRO A 230 23.93 -8.13 26.14
CA PRO A 230 24.40 -8.96 27.24
C PRO A 230 23.99 -10.44 27.13
N VAL A 231 22.90 -10.74 26.43
CA VAL A 231 22.47 -12.13 26.18
C VAL A 231 23.36 -12.77 25.13
N LEU A 232 23.61 -12.07 24.02
CA LEU A 232 24.46 -12.53 22.93
C LEU A 232 25.92 -12.73 23.38
N ALA A 233 26.43 -11.88 24.27
CA ALA A 233 27.78 -11.99 24.81
C ALA A 233 28.02 -13.27 25.65
N ARG A 234 26.95 -13.95 26.10
CA ARG A 234 27.01 -15.20 26.87
C ARG A 234 26.77 -16.45 26.03
N ILE A 235 26.54 -16.29 24.73
CA ILE A 235 26.24 -17.41 23.83
C ILE A 235 27.53 -17.80 23.11
N ASP A 236 27.99 -19.01 23.40
CA ASP A 236 29.03 -19.68 22.62
C ASP A 236 28.38 -20.31 21.38
N GLY A 237 28.38 -19.59 20.26
CA GLY A 237 27.84 -20.09 19.00
C GLY A 237 27.14 -19.05 18.14
N ARG A 238 26.26 -19.51 17.25
CA ARG A 238 25.50 -18.66 16.32
C ARG A 238 24.21 -18.18 16.96
N ALA A 239 23.99 -16.87 16.98
CA ALA A 239 22.68 -16.31 17.33
C ALA A 239 22.42 -14.96 16.64
N VAL A 240 21.16 -14.65 16.44
CA VAL A 240 20.67 -13.37 15.91
C VAL A 240 19.50 -12.87 16.75
N ALA A 241 19.55 -11.59 17.13
CA ALA A 241 18.43 -10.87 17.72
C ALA A 241 17.72 -10.07 16.64
N VAL A 242 16.42 -10.28 16.48
CA VAL A 242 15.58 -9.63 15.45
C VAL A 242 14.34 -9.00 16.07
N ASP A 243 13.81 -7.93 15.47
CA ASP A 243 12.50 -7.39 15.86
C ASP A 243 11.36 -8.33 15.45
N ARG A 244 10.12 -7.94 15.77
CA ARG A 244 8.92 -8.75 15.44
C ARG A 244 8.68 -8.95 13.94
N ASP A 245 9.26 -8.09 13.10
CA ASP A 245 9.16 -8.18 11.64
C ASP A 245 10.41 -8.86 11.02
N GLY A 246 11.36 -9.30 11.85
CA GLY A 246 12.56 -10.01 11.44
C GLY A 246 13.77 -9.12 11.15
N TRP A 247 13.71 -7.82 11.41
CA TRP A 247 14.85 -6.92 11.19
C TRP A 247 15.93 -7.14 12.24
N THR A 248 17.16 -7.31 11.79
CA THR A 248 18.26 -7.70 12.68
C THR A 248 18.73 -6.53 13.52
N ALA A 249 18.70 -6.72 14.84
CA ALA A 249 19.33 -5.83 15.80
C ALA A 249 20.76 -6.26 16.11
N ALA A 250 21.07 -7.54 16.28
CA ALA A 250 22.45 -7.96 16.57
C ALA A 250 22.70 -9.42 16.21
N VAL A 251 23.97 -9.79 16.05
CA VAL A 251 24.40 -11.16 15.78
C VAL A 251 25.62 -11.51 16.64
N THR A 252 25.83 -12.80 16.90
CA THR A 252 27.08 -13.37 17.42
C THR A 252 27.38 -14.67 16.69
N GLY A 253 28.67 -14.95 16.45
CA GLY A 253 29.14 -16.18 15.79
C GLY A 253 28.65 -16.40 14.35
N MET A 254 28.02 -15.41 13.69
CA MET A 254 27.48 -15.52 12.34
C MET A 254 27.52 -14.19 11.58
N PRO A 255 27.48 -14.20 10.23
CA PRO A 255 27.42 -12.98 9.43
C PRO A 255 26.16 -12.16 9.70
N TYR A 256 26.28 -10.84 9.61
CA TYR A 256 25.14 -9.93 9.71
C TYR A 256 24.25 -10.07 8.48
N THR A 257 22.97 -10.35 8.70
CA THR A 257 21.92 -10.36 7.66
C THR A 257 20.93 -9.26 7.97
N GLY A 258 20.56 -8.41 7.01
CA GLY A 258 19.70 -7.26 7.26
C GLY A 258 18.31 -7.64 7.81
N ARG A 259 17.73 -8.73 7.32
CA ARG A 259 16.42 -9.23 7.75
C ARG A 259 16.36 -10.76 7.69
N VAL A 260 15.79 -11.38 8.71
CA VAL A 260 15.43 -12.79 8.76
C VAL A 260 13.94 -12.94 8.45
N ALA A 261 13.57 -13.80 7.50
CA ALA A 261 12.16 -14.06 7.19
C ALA A 261 11.51 -14.86 8.34
N LEU A 262 10.53 -14.26 9.01
CA LEU A 262 9.79 -14.89 10.11
C LEU A 262 8.42 -15.40 9.64
N PRO A 263 7.91 -16.51 10.20
CA PRO A 263 6.51 -16.92 10.07
C PRO A 263 5.55 -15.83 10.57
N LYS A 264 4.33 -15.79 10.04
CA LYS A 264 3.28 -14.84 10.48
C LYS A 264 2.96 -14.97 11.98
N SER A 265 3.04 -16.20 12.51
CA SER A 265 2.80 -16.53 13.91
C SER A 265 4.01 -17.28 14.45
N LEU A 266 5.07 -16.54 14.81
CA LEU A 266 6.24 -17.09 15.48
C LEU A 266 5.97 -17.22 16.98
N SER A 267 6.32 -18.36 17.56
CA SER A 267 6.23 -18.66 18.99
C SER A 267 7.58 -19.15 19.53
N PRO A 268 7.82 -19.05 20.85
CA PRO A 268 8.99 -19.68 21.47
C PRO A 268 9.07 -21.18 21.16
N GLY A 269 10.29 -21.72 21.05
CA GLY A 269 10.55 -23.13 20.78
C GLY A 269 11.35 -23.38 19.51
N CYS A 270 11.26 -24.59 18.97
CA CYS A 270 11.97 -24.97 17.75
C CYS A 270 11.17 -24.61 16.49
N CYS A 271 11.80 -23.98 15.51
CA CYS A 271 11.20 -23.75 14.21
C CYS A 271 12.25 -23.83 13.10
N TRP A 272 11.81 -24.14 11.88
CA TRP A 272 12.65 -24.08 10.71
C TRP A 272 12.53 -22.71 10.04
N LEU A 273 13.67 -22.06 9.76
CA LEU A 273 13.74 -20.77 9.08
C LEU A 273 14.54 -20.91 7.78
N PRO A 274 14.03 -20.44 6.62
CA PRO A 274 14.67 -20.67 5.33
C PRO A 274 16.15 -20.28 5.23
N ALA A 275 16.54 -19.17 5.87
CA ALA A 275 17.91 -18.66 5.82
C ALA A 275 18.84 -19.27 6.88
N LEU A 276 18.29 -19.95 7.90
CA LEU A 276 19.03 -20.34 9.10
C LEU A 276 18.91 -21.84 9.44
N GLY A 277 18.04 -22.59 8.77
CA GLY A 277 17.77 -24.00 9.06
C GLY A 277 16.93 -24.17 10.33
N LEU A 278 17.10 -25.30 11.01
CA LEU A 278 16.46 -25.55 12.30
C LEU A 278 17.02 -24.60 13.36
N CYS A 279 16.14 -23.93 14.09
CA CYS A 279 16.47 -22.89 15.05
C CYS A 279 15.70 -23.08 16.35
N THR A 280 16.30 -22.69 17.48
CA THR A 280 15.56 -22.39 18.70
C THR A 280 15.26 -20.89 18.75
N VAL A 281 14.05 -20.56 19.21
CA VAL A 281 13.53 -19.20 19.27
C VAL A 281 13.13 -18.89 20.70
N ASP A 282 13.73 -17.86 21.26
CA ASP A 282 13.44 -17.34 22.60
C ASP A 282 12.91 -15.91 22.51
N PRO A 283 11.94 -15.53 23.35
CA PRO A 283 11.39 -14.19 23.33
C PRO A 283 12.42 -13.17 23.87
N LEU A 284 12.53 -12.02 23.19
CA LEU A 284 13.16 -10.82 23.73
C LEU A 284 12.11 -9.72 23.90
N PRO A 285 12.33 -8.74 24.79
CA PRO A 285 11.56 -7.51 24.78
C PRO A 285 11.53 -6.89 23.38
N ALA A 286 10.33 -6.80 22.79
CA ALA A 286 10.08 -6.30 21.44
C ALA A 286 10.71 -7.09 20.26
N GLY A 287 11.15 -8.34 20.47
CA GLY A 287 11.75 -9.14 19.42
C GLY A 287 11.95 -10.61 19.76
N TRP A 288 12.88 -11.23 19.05
CA TRP A 288 13.22 -12.64 19.17
C TRP A 288 14.72 -12.82 19.17
N LEU A 289 15.20 -13.73 20.03
CA LEU A 289 16.52 -14.33 19.93
C LEU A 289 16.38 -15.64 19.17
N ILE A 290 17.13 -15.80 18.08
CA ILE A 290 17.09 -16.99 17.23
C ILE A 290 18.48 -17.62 17.22
N ARG A 291 18.56 -18.91 17.52
CA ARG A 291 19.79 -19.68 17.57
C ARG A 291 19.68 -20.86 16.62
N PRO A 292 20.40 -20.87 15.48
CA PRO A 292 20.48 -22.05 14.62
C PRO A 292 21.05 -23.23 15.41
N THR A 293 20.38 -24.38 15.38
CA THR A 293 21.01 -25.62 15.82
C THR A 293 22.12 -25.97 14.83
N ALA A 294 23.28 -26.43 15.31
CA ALA A 294 24.34 -26.92 14.44
C ALA A 294 23.77 -27.99 13.49
N ASP A 295 24.20 -27.97 12.21
CA ASP A 295 23.78 -28.93 11.19
C ASP A 295 23.90 -30.35 11.75
N THR A 296 22.77 -30.96 12.07
CA THR A 296 22.60 -32.36 11.73
C THR A 296 22.15 -32.33 10.28
N ALA A 297 23.10 -32.53 9.37
CA ALA A 297 22.75 -32.99 8.03
C ALA A 297 21.73 -34.14 8.20
N PRO A 298 20.64 -34.19 7.43
CA PRO A 298 19.68 -35.28 7.58
C PRO A 298 20.47 -36.57 7.40
N ALA A 299 20.51 -37.39 8.44
CA ALA A 299 21.08 -38.73 8.36
C ALA A 299 20.35 -39.41 7.20
N ALA A 300 21.12 -39.79 6.17
CA ALA A 300 20.61 -40.66 5.13
C ALA A 300 20.02 -41.88 5.86
N VAL A 301 18.70 -42.04 5.75
CA VAL A 301 18.03 -43.24 6.23
C VAL A 301 18.47 -44.33 5.26
N GLU A 302 19.53 -45.05 5.63
CA GLU A 302 19.87 -46.32 5.01
C GLU A 302 18.78 -47.33 5.38
N GLY A 303 18.09 -47.81 4.35
CA GLY A 303 17.49 -49.14 4.29
C GLY A 303 16.35 -49.44 5.27
N GLU A 304 15.12 -49.25 4.82
CA GLU A 304 14.05 -50.19 5.16
C GLU A 304 13.43 -50.73 3.87
N GLU A 305 13.49 -52.05 3.76
CA GLU A 305 12.97 -52.88 2.68
C GLU A 305 11.49 -52.58 2.42
N VAL A 306 11.16 -52.32 1.16
CA VAL A 306 9.77 -52.33 0.70
C VAL A 306 9.34 -53.79 0.54
N GLN A 307 8.51 -54.27 1.47
CA GLN A 307 7.76 -55.51 1.29
C GLN A 307 6.75 -55.33 0.15
N GLU A 308 6.92 -56.10 -0.92
CA GLU A 308 5.92 -56.30 -1.97
C GLU A 308 4.64 -56.90 -1.37
N PHE A 309 3.56 -56.11 -1.37
CA PHE A 309 2.21 -56.65 -1.29
C PHE A 309 1.67 -56.86 -2.70
N GLY A 310 1.58 -58.14 -3.08
CA GLY A 310 0.91 -58.57 -4.30
C GLY A 310 -0.56 -58.17 -4.31
N VAL A 311 -1.01 -57.64 -5.45
CA VAL A 311 -2.43 -57.47 -5.75
C VAL A 311 -2.75 -58.33 -6.96
N ALA A 312 -3.59 -59.34 -6.71
CA ALA A 312 -4.18 -60.20 -7.71
C ALA A 312 -5.28 -59.47 -8.50
N GLY A 313 -5.30 -59.71 -9.80
CA GLY A 313 -6.50 -60.03 -10.57
C GLY A 313 -7.51 -58.90 -10.84
N GLY A 314 -7.56 -58.46 -12.09
CA GLY A 314 -8.68 -57.68 -12.62
C GLY A 314 -8.47 -57.31 -14.09
N GLU A 315 -8.77 -58.25 -14.99
CA GLU A 315 -8.99 -57.98 -16.43
C GLU A 315 -10.07 -56.91 -16.63
N LEU A 316 -9.92 -56.08 -17.67
CA LEU A 316 -10.93 -55.83 -18.71
C LEU A 316 -10.43 -54.87 -19.80
N MET A 317 -10.21 -55.47 -20.98
CA MET A 317 -10.49 -55.01 -22.35
C MET A 317 -10.13 -53.58 -22.83
N GLY A 318 -9.31 -53.56 -23.90
CA GLY A 318 -9.07 -52.41 -24.78
C GLY A 318 -10.24 -52.05 -25.71
N PRO A 319 -10.07 -51.01 -26.55
CA PRO A 319 -9.52 -51.20 -27.90
C PRO A 319 -8.41 -50.15 -28.20
N GLY A 320 -7.37 -50.42 -28.99
CA GLY A 320 -7.40 -50.87 -30.38
C GLY A 320 -6.84 -49.74 -31.27
N ALA A 321 -5.54 -49.45 -31.18
CA ALA A 321 -4.85 -48.54 -32.08
C ALA A 321 -4.26 -49.33 -33.25
N ARG A 322 -4.79 -49.12 -34.47
CA ARG A 322 -4.17 -49.58 -35.71
C ARG A 322 -3.21 -48.52 -36.23
N ALA A 323 -2.02 -48.97 -36.56
CA ALA A 323 -0.97 -48.23 -37.25
C ALA A 323 -1.26 -48.12 -38.75
N ALA A 324 -0.68 -47.07 -39.33
CA ALA A 324 -0.06 -46.91 -40.65
C ALA A 324 -0.62 -47.72 -41.85
N ASP A 325 -0.95 -46.98 -42.91
CA ASP A 325 -0.74 -47.47 -44.27
C ASP A 325 -0.18 -46.31 -45.13
N ASP A 326 1.04 -46.53 -45.64
CA ASP A 326 1.66 -45.77 -46.72
C ASP A 326 1.17 -46.41 -48.04
N GLY A 327 0.64 -45.62 -48.97
CA GLY A 327 0.14 -46.14 -50.24
C GLY A 327 0.05 -45.08 -51.33
N ASP A 328 1.01 -45.19 -52.24
CA ASP A 328 1.26 -44.48 -53.51
C ASP A 328 0.03 -44.31 -54.43
N GLY A 329 -0.05 -43.18 -55.14
CA GLY A 329 -1.11 -42.84 -56.11
C GLY A 329 -1.22 -41.37 -56.45
#